data_AF-A0A1Q7UTX1-F1
#
_entry.id   AF-A0A1Q7UTX1-F1
#
_cell.length_a   1.000
_cell.length_b   1.000
_cell.length_c   1.000
_cell.angle_alpha   90.00
_cell.angle_beta   90.00
_cell.angle_gamma   90.00
#
_symmetry.space_group_name_H-M   'P 1'
#
loop_
_entity.id
_entity.type
_entity.pdbx_description
1 polymer ?
#
loop_
_entity_poly.entity_id
_entity_poly.type
_entity_poly.pdbx_seq_one_letter_code
_entity_poly.pdbx_strand_id
1 'polypeptide(L)'
;MEKKTEQNTNRENQEPQENTTGAGTKTSEEEASQTPSTIGGEADAQSMPYRPLTRIERRNLWLKEYGDQDFALQMWVRLVEQQDLDVEMMFQMQGLLVFGVMVSTARYAQFYIDLNEELHRERDPEVADALRDYYHALIPAFDQPEIGPEGLPVIYRYIHMRDVTIMSAGHKVKVPYWRGQVNKVDAFVIGATPGE
;
A
#
# COMPACT_ATOMS: atom_id res chain seq x y z
N MET A 1 61.10 -5.74 16.46
CA MET A 1 61.29 -7.20 16.26
C MET A 1 60.10 -7.69 15.44
N GLU A 2 60.06 -7.49 14.13
CA GLU A 2 60.70 -8.25 13.03
C GLU A 2 60.30 -9.73 12.93
N LYS A 3 59.44 -10.01 11.93
CA LYS A 3 59.52 -11.03 10.85
C LYS A 3 58.10 -11.20 10.26
N LYS A 4 57.73 -10.64 9.10
CA LYS A 4 58.01 -10.98 7.69
C LYS A 4 57.80 -12.45 7.30
N THR A 5 56.84 -12.68 6.39
CA THR A 5 56.72 -13.68 5.29
C THR A 5 55.40 -13.28 4.57
N GLU A 6 55.29 -12.53 3.45
CA GLU A 6 55.74 -12.73 2.04
C GLU A 6 55.44 -14.17 1.54
N GLN A 7 54.71 -14.49 0.46
CA GLN A 7 54.55 -13.88 -0.85
C GLN A 7 53.60 -14.77 -1.73
N ASN A 8 52.94 -14.15 -2.73
CA ASN A 8 52.71 -14.62 -4.12
C ASN A 8 51.85 -15.89 -4.41
N THR A 9 51.06 -16.04 -5.49
CA THR A 9 51.14 -15.45 -6.84
C THR A 9 49.84 -15.64 -7.67
N ASN A 10 49.57 -14.65 -8.53
CA ASN A 10 48.77 -14.56 -9.77
C ASN A 10 48.62 -15.79 -10.70
N ARG A 11 47.50 -15.83 -11.45
CA ARG A 11 47.35 -15.80 -12.95
C ARG A 11 45.96 -16.35 -13.37
N GLU A 12 45.06 -15.59 -13.99
CA GLU A 12 44.94 -15.22 -15.43
C GLU A 12 44.44 -16.35 -16.37
N ASN A 13 43.51 -15.93 -17.25
CA ASN A 13 43.13 -16.50 -18.57
C ASN A 13 42.12 -17.66 -18.55
N GLN A 14 41.16 -17.82 -19.46
CA GLN A 14 40.82 -17.16 -20.74
C GLN A 14 39.42 -17.68 -21.18
N GLU A 15 38.67 -16.87 -21.95
CA GLU A 15 37.58 -17.34 -22.82
C GLU A 15 38.10 -18.25 -23.96
N PRO A 16 37.21 -19.00 -24.60
CA PRO A 16 37.23 -19.00 -26.07
C PRO A 16 35.84 -18.86 -26.72
N GLN A 17 35.77 -17.96 -27.71
CA GLN A 17 34.81 -17.99 -28.81
C GLN A 17 35.30 -18.88 -29.97
N GLU A 18 34.34 -19.13 -30.88
CA GLU A 18 34.42 -19.65 -32.25
C GLU A 18 34.26 -21.16 -32.48
N ASN A 19 33.14 -21.53 -33.13
CA ASN A 19 33.26 -22.14 -34.45
C ASN A 19 32.02 -21.92 -35.33
N THR A 20 32.30 -21.74 -36.61
CA THR A 20 31.47 -21.39 -37.77
C THR A 20 30.82 -22.61 -38.43
N THR A 21 29.85 -22.38 -39.35
CA THR A 21 29.74 -22.88 -40.77
C THR A 21 28.24 -22.93 -41.16
N GLY A 22 27.73 -22.05 -42.04
CA GLY A 22 27.41 -22.29 -43.48
C GLY A 22 26.02 -22.93 -43.70
N ALA A 23 25.15 -22.64 -44.69
CA ALA A 23 25.20 -21.85 -45.92
C ALA A 23 23.77 -21.77 -46.55
N GLY A 24 23.51 -20.74 -47.37
CA GLY A 24 22.53 -20.68 -48.49
C GLY A 24 21.04 -20.50 -48.15
N THR A 25 20.19 -19.73 -48.84
CA THR A 25 20.23 -19.08 -50.15
C THR A 25 19.12 -18.01 -50.20
N LYS A 26 19.40 -16.88 -50.88
CA LYS A 26 18.50 -15.75 -51.21
C LYS A 26 17.58 -16.09 -52.39
N THR A 27 16.34 -15.59 -52.41
CA THR A 27 15.76 -14.86 -53.57
C THR A 27 14.58 -13.96 -53.16
N SER A 28 14.61 -12.73 -53.69
CA SER A 28 13.62 -11.62 -53.74
C SER A 28 12.35 -12.00 -54.54
N GLU A 29 11.23 -11.26 -54.64
CA GLU A 29 10.93 -9.82 -54.85
C GLU A 29 9.38 -9.64 -54.77
N GLU A 30 8.85 -8.58 -54.13
CA GLU A 30 8.04 -7.44 -54.70
C GLU A 30 6.68 -7.81 -55.35
N GLU A 31 5.56 -7.08 -55.29
CA GLU A 31 5.12 -5.77 -54.76
C GLU A 31 3.57 -5.74 -54.92
N ALA A 32 2.85 -5.00 -54.07
CA ALA A 32 1.69 -4.19 -54.47
C ALA A 32 1.17 -3.35 -53.29
N SER A 33 1.52 -2.06 -53.32
CA SER A 33 0.96 -1.00 -52.49
C SER A 33 -0.50 -0.71 -52.83
N GLN A 34 -1.31 -0.34 -51.83
CA GLN A 34 -2.23 0.81 -51.87
C GLN A 34 -2.96 0.98 -50.51
N THR A 35 -2.57 2.00 -49.75
CA THR A 35 -3.45 2.72 -48.81
C THR A 35 -4.32 3.72 -49.58
N PRO A 36 -5.54 4.05 -49.08
CA PRO A 36 -5.64 5.35 -48.40
C PRO A 36 -6.57 5.38 -47.16
N SER A 37 -6.09 6.18 -46.18
CA SER A 37 -6.84 7.15 -45.37
C SER A 37 -7.76 6.70 -44.21
N THR A 38 -7.21 6.89 -43.01
CA THR A 38 -7.71 7.76 -41.92
C THR A 38 -9.19 7.71 -41.54
N ILE A 39 -9.51 7.05 -40.41
CA ILE A 39 -10.45 7.54 -39.39
C ILE A 39 -9.89 7.12 -38.02
N GLY A 40 -9.85 8.07 -37.08
CA GLY A 40 -9.19 7.95 -35.77
C GLY A 40 -9.65 6.74 -34.96
N GLY A 41 -8.68 5.95 -34.53
CA GLY A 41 -8.87 5.02 -33.42
C GLY A 41 -8.86 5.84 -32.14
N GLU A 42 -10.04 6.24 -31.68
CA GLU A 42 -10.29 6.36 -30.25
C GLU A 42 -9.69 5.11 -29.60
N ALA A 43 -8.70 5.30 -28.73
CA ALA A 43 -8.20 4.23 -27.91
C ALA A 43 -9.38 3.73 -27.09
N ASP A 44 -9.95 2.61 -27.54
CA ASP A 44 -10.98 1.85 -26.86
C ASP A 44 -10.43 1.49 -25.48
N ALA A 45 -10.73 2.34 -24.50
CA ALA A 45 -10.60 2.03 -23.08
C ALA A 45 -11.72 1.06 -22.63
N GLN A 46 -12.26 0.28 -23.56
CA GLN A 46 -13.30 -0.70 -23.31
C GLN A 46 -12.68 -2.11 -23.24
N SER A 47 -12.73 -2.65 -22.01
CA SER A 47 -12.51 -4.05 -21.67
C SER A 47 -11.08 -4.59 -21.81
N MET A 48 -10.18 -4.13 -20.93
CA MET A 48 -9.14 -5.05 -20.47
C MET A 48 -9.85 -6.20 -19.73
N PRO A 49 -9.84 -7.45 -20.23
CA PRO A 49 -10.43 -8.56 -19.49
C PRO A 49 -9.75 -8.63 -18.12
N TYR A 50 -10.55 -8.75 -17.06
CA TYR A 50 -10.01 -8.90 -15.72
C TYR A 50 -9.10 -10.12 -15.69
N ARG A 51 -7.78 -9.88 -15.63
CA ARG A 51 -6.80 -10.92 -15.39
C ARG A 51 -6.28 -10.75 -13.97
N PRO A 52 -6.21 -11.82 -13.17
CA PRO A 52 -5.50 -11.79 -11.91
C PRO A 52 -4.05 -11.31 -12.13
N LEU A 53 -3.58 -10.43 -11.26
CA LEU A 53 -2.20 -9.95 -11.30
C LEU A 53 -1.22 -11.11 -11.13
N THR A 54 -0.18 -11.13 -11.95
CA THR A 54 0.93 -12.06 -11.79
C THR A 54 1.68 -11.78 -10.49
N ARG A 55 2.43 -12.77 -9.99
CA ARG A 55 3.26 -12.62 -8.78
C ARG A 55 4.25 -11.46 -8.90
N ILE A 56 4.83 -11.25 -10.08
CA ILE A 56 5.81 -10.17 -10.34
C ILE A 56 5.11 -8.80 -10.31
N GLU A 57 3.95 -8.67 -10.94
CA GLU A 57 3.17 -7.42 -10.90
C GLU A 57 2.74 -7.07 -9.48
N ARG A 58 2.27 -8.05 -8.68
CA ARG A 58 1.96 -7.84 -7.27
C ARG A 58 3.16 -7.36 -6.46
N ARG A 59 4.32 -7.99 -6.66
CA ARG A 59 5.57 -7.57 -6.00
C ARG A 59 5.97 -6.14 -6.40
N ASN A 60 5.90 -5.79 -7.68
CA ASN A 60 6.27 -4.45 -8.16
C ASN A 60 5.32 -3.37 -7.62
N LEU A 61 4.02 -3.66 -7.58
CA LEU A 61 3.03 -2.79 -6.94
C LEU A 61 3.30 -2.63 -5.45
N TRP A 62 3.62 -3.71 -4.76
CA TRP A 62 3.98 -3.67 -3.34
C TRP A 62 5.26 -2.85 -3.11
N LEU A 63 6.30 -3.03 -3.92
CA LEU A 63 7.55 -2.27 -3.79
C LEU A 63 7.34 -0.78 -3.99
N LYS A 64 6.47 -0.41 -4.95
CA LYS A 64 6.05 0.98 -5.15
C LYS A 64 5.30 1.49 -3.92
N GLU A 65 4.27 0.75 -3.47
CA GLU A 65 3.45 1.14 -2.32
C GLU A 65 4.30 1.29 -1.06
N TYR A 66 5.23 0.37 -0.82
CA TYR A 66 6.18 0.40 0.29
C TYR A 66 7.12 1.62 0.22
N GLY A 67 7.61 1.95 -0.98
CA GLY A 67 8.47 3.12 -1.19
C GLY A 67 7.78 4.46 -0.91
N ASP A 68 6.45 4.50 -1.03
CA ASP A 68 5.63 5.69 -0.75
C ASP A 68 5.23 5.81 0.74
N GLN A 69 5.56 4.83 1.60
CA GLN A 69 5.22 4.87 3.03
C GLN A 69 6.33 5.49 3.88
N ASP A 70 5.93 6.19 4.94
CA ASP A 70 6.82 6.46 6.06
C ASP A 70 6.98 5.20 6.93
N PHE A 71 8.21 4.67 6.98
CA PHE A 71 8.51 3.43 7.73
C PHE A 71 8.27 3.58 9.24
N ALA A 72 8.59 4.75 9.82
CA ALA A 72 8.39 4.99 11.25
C ALA A 72 6.90 5.02 11.59
N LEU A 73 6.09 5.67 10.76
CA LEU A 73 4.64 5.66 10.92
C LEU A 73 4.06 4.25 10.76
N GLN A 74 4.49 3.49 9.76
CA GLN A 74 4.07 2.09 9.58
C GLN A 74 4.37 1.23 10.81
N MET A 75 5.51 1.41 11.45
CA MET A 75 5.84 0.71 12.69
C MET A 75 4.87 1.03 13.83
N TRP A 76 4.48 2.30 13.99
CA TRP A 76 3.48 2.67 14.99
C TRP A 76 2.10 2.10 14.70
N VAL A 77 1.66 2.14 13.45
CA VAL A 77 0.38 1.53 13.04
C VAL A 77 0.39 0.04 13.33
N ARG A 78 1.47 -0.66 12.98
CA ARG A 78 1.63 -2.08 13.29
C ARG A 78 1.55 -2.37 14.79
N LEU A 79 2.22 -1.56 15.62
CA LEU A 79 2.16 -1.75 17.08
C LEU A 79 0.75 -1.56 17.62
N VAL A 80 0.02 -0.54 17.16
CA VAL A 80 -1.37 -0.30 17.55
C VAL A 80 -2.27 -1.47 17.13
N GLU A 81 -2.10 -1.99 15.93
CA GLU A 81 -2.92 -3.09 15.40
C GLU A 81 -2.64 -4.42 16.10
N GLN A 82 -1.37 -4.71 16.42
CA GLN A 82 -0.97 -5.99 17.04
C GLN A 82 -1.15 -6.03 18.54
N GLN A 83 -0.96 -4.90 19.23
CA GLN A 83 -0.95 -4.81 20.69
C GLN A 83 -2.17 -4.06 21.25
N ASP A 84 -3.08 -3.62 20.38
CA ASP A 84 -4.30 -2.90 20.74
C ASP A 84 -4.03 -1.66 21.63
N LEU A 85 -2.98 -0.91 21.26
CA LEU A 85 -2.52 0.27 22.00
C LEU A 85 -3.34 1.51 21.66
N ASP A 86 -3.46 2.39 22.64
CA ASP A 86 -3.93 3.76 22.46
C ASP A 86 -2.73 4.70 22.40
N VAL A 87 -2.51 5.35 21.25
CA VAL A 87 -1.38 6.26 21.07
C VAL A 87 -1.87 7.63 20.64
N GLU A 88 -1.71 8.62 21.51
CA GLU A 88 -1.98 10.02 21.18
C GLU A 88 -1.07 10.48 20.05
N MET A 89 -1.67 11.00 18.98
CA MET A 89 -0.96 11.46 17.81
C MET A 89 -1.56 12.75 17.23
N MET A 90 -0.69 13.52 16.59
CA MET A 90 -1.04 14.61 15.69
C MET A 90 -0.49 14.28 14.30
N PHE A 91 -1.35 14.35 13.29
CA PHE A 91 -0.98 14.22 11.88
C PHE A 91 -1.12 15.55 11.16
N GLN A 92 -0.11 15.90 10.37
CA GLN A 92 -0.21 16.93 9.35
C GLN A 92 -0.58 16.26 8.02
N MET A 93 -1.71 16.65 7.44
CA MET A 93 -2.22 16.08 6.19
C MET A 93 -2.86 17.16 5.34
N GLN A 94 -2.28 17.48 4.18
CA GLN A 94 -2.89 18.39 3.20
C GLN A 94 -3.29 19.75 3.79
N GLY A 95 -2.48 20.27 4.72
CA GLY A 95 -2.76 21.53 5.43
C GLY A 95 -3.78 21.42 6.58
N LEU A 96 -4.21 20.21 6.92
CA LEU A 96 -4.99 19.89 8.13
C LEU A 96 -4.05 19.41 9.24
N LEU A 97 -4.39 19.75 10.48
CA LEU A 97 -3.84 19.09 11.67
C LEU A 97 -4.93 18.20 12.27
N VAL A 98 -4.66 16.90 12.36
CA VAL A 98 -5.57 15.90 12.91
C VAL A 98 -4.99 15.40 14.22
N PHE A 99 -5.62 15.76 15.32
CA PHE A 99 -5.25 15.29 16.66
C PHE A 99 -6.20 14.19 17.09
N GLY A 100 -5.73 13.21 17.85
CA GLY A 100 -6.57 12.19 18.48
C GLY A 100 -5.76 11.04 19.03
N VAL A 101 -6.44 9.95 19.36
CA VAL A 101 -5.80 8.71 19.82
C VAL A 101 -5.87 7.70 18.68
N MET A 102 -4.72 7.26 18.18
CA MET A 102 -4.63 6.18 17.20
C MET A 102 -5.05 4.86 17.87
N VAL A 103 -5.90 4.09 17.17
CA VAL A 103 -6.52 2.86 17.65
C VAL A 103 -6.50 1.77 16.57
N SER A 104 -6.65 0.52 16.99
CA SER A 104 -6.72 -0.62 16.08
C SER A 104 -7.93 -0.56 15.14
N THR A 105 -7.82 -1.21 13.98
CA THR A 105 -8.91 -1.37 13.02
C THR A 105 -10.09 -2.10 13.66
N ALA A 106 -9.82 -3.04 14.58
CA ALA A 106 -10.86 -3.73 15.34
C ALA A 106 -11.70 -2.77 16.19
N ARG A 107 -11.08 -1.87 16.95
CA ARG A 107 -11.79 -0.85 17.76
C ARG A 107 -12.57 0.13 16.88
N TYR A 108 -11.99 0.56 15.76
CA TYR A 108 -12.67 1.41 14.79
C TYR A 108 -13.92 0.74 14.20
N ALA A 109 -13.78 -0.52 13.77
CA ALA A 109 -14.88 -1.28 13.19
C ALA A 109 -15.99 -1.52 14.21
N GLN A 110 -15.63 -1.92 15.45
CA GLN A 110 -16.61 -2.19 16.49
C GLN A 110 -17.49 -0.97 16.80
N PHE A 111 -16.90 0.23 16.90
CA PHE A 111 -17.66 1.46 17.11
C PHE A 111 -18.75 1.66 16.06
N TYR A 112 -18.42 1.50 14.77
CA TYR A 112 -19.40 1.67 13.71
C TYR A 112 -20.40 0.51 13.62
N ILE A 113 -20.03 -0.70 14.01
CA ILE A 113 -20.98 -1.80 14.16
C ILE A 113 -22.03 -1.41 15.20
N ASP A 114 -21.60 -1.06 16.42
CA ASP A 114 -22.50 -0.73 17.53
C ASP A 114 -23.39 0.47 17.20
N LEU A 115 -22.82 1.52 16.58
CA LEU A 115 -23.57 2.70 16.15
C LEU A 115 -24.65 2.35 15.12
N ASN A 116 -24.34 1.54 14.12
CA ASN A 116 -25.30 1.19 13.07
C ASN A 116 -26.34 0.17 13.54
N GLU A 117 -25.96 -0.72 14.47
CA GLU A 117 -26.91 -1.57 15.20
C GLU A 117 -27.95 -0.72 15.92
N GLU A 118 -27.52 0.29 16.69
CA GLU A 118 -28.44 1.20 17.40
C GLU A 118 -29.34 2.00 16.44
N LEU A 119 -28.77 2.53 15.35
CA LEU A 119 -29.50 3.42 14.44
C LEU A 119 -30.48 2.70 13.51
N HIS A 120 -30.15 1.48 13.07
CA HIS A 120 -30.84 0.82 11.96
C HIS A 120 -31.61 -0.44 12.36
N ARG A 121 -31.21 -1.17 13.42
CA ARG A 121 -31.75 -2.51 13.71
C ARG A 121 -33.28 -2.57 13.82
N GLU A 122 -33.93 -1.55 14.37
CA GLU A 122 -35.39 -1.53 14.52
C GLU A 122 -36.15 -1.26 13.21
N ARG A 123 -35.58 -0.41 12.33
CA ARG A 123 -36.27 0.10 11.14
C ARG A 123 -35.88 -0.64 9.87
N ASP A 124 -34.61 -0.99 9.77
CA ASP A 124 -34.00 -1.64 8.61
C ASP A 124 -32.92 -2.64 9.07
N PRO A 125 -33.33 -3.85 9.47
CA PRO A 125 -32.40 -4.89 9.92
C PRO A 125 -31.40 -5.32 8.84
N GLU A 126 -31.80 -5.26 7.56
CA GLU A 126 -30.95 -5.67 6.43
C GLU A 126 -29.79 -4.69 6.26
N VAL A 127 -30.03 -3.38 6.41
CA VAL A 127 -28.95 -2.37 6.41
C VAL A 127 -28.02 -2.56 7.60
N ALA A 128 -28.56 -2.82 8.79
CA ALA A 128 -27.72 -3.08 9.97
C ALA A 128 -26.82 -4.31 9.77
N ASP A 129 -27.35 -5.39 9.21
CA ASP A 129 -26.58 -6.61 8.88
C ASP A 129 -25.52 -6.35 7.81
N ALA A 130 -25.87 -5.66 6.71
CA ALA A 130 -24.93 -5.34 5.64
C ALA A 130 -23.77 -4.47 6.11
N LEU A 131 -24.04 -3.47 6.96
CA LEU A 131 -23.00 -2.62 7.54
C LEU A 131 -22.13 -3.39 8.53
N ARG A 132 -22.74 -4.25 9.38
CA ARG A 132 -21.99 -5.12 10.28
C ARG A 132 -21.01 -6.01 9.50
N ASP A 133 -21.47 -6.64 8.44
CA ASP A 133 -20.65 -7.53 7.60
C ASP A 133 -19.51 -6.75 6.92
N TYR A 134 -19.80 -5.54 6.43
CA TYR A 134 -18.79 -4.65 5.86
C TYR A 134 -17.67 -4.32 6.86
N TYR A 135 -18.03 -3.90 8.09
CA TYR A 135 -17.04 -3.52 9.09
C TYR A 135 -16.27 -4.72 9.64
N HIS A 136 -16.90 -5.89 9.78
CA HIS A 136 -16.18 -7.12 10.12
C HIS A 136 -15.15 -7.50 9.05
N ALA A 137 -15.45 -7.30 7.78
CA ALA A 137 -14.51 -7.58 6.68
C ALA A 137 -13.25 -6.68 6.70
N LEU A 138 -13.25 -5.57 7.45
CA LEU A 138 -12.07 -4.73 7.63
C LEU A 138 -11.09 -5.29 8.67
N ILE A 139 -11.54 -6.15 9.58
CA ILE A 139 -10.74 -6.65 10.70
C ILE A 139 -9.88 -7.82 10.19
N PRO A 140 -8.53 -7.72 10.23
CA PRO A 140 -7.66 -8.83 9.89
C PRO A 140 -7.91 -10.04 10.80
N ALA A 141 -7.85 -11.24 10.25
CA ALA A 141 -7.94 -12.45 11.07
C ALA A 141 -6.70 -12.59 11.97
N PHE A 142 -6.88 -13.07 13.20
CA PHE A 142 -5.79 -13.20 14.18
C PHE A 142 -4.66 -14.14 13.74
N ASP A 143 -4.96 -15.09 12.85
CA ASP A 143 -4.03 -16.06 12.29
C ASP A 143 -3.39 -15.60 10.98
N GLN A 144 -3.70 -14.38 10.52
CA GLN A 144 -3.15 -13.86 9.27
C GLN A 144 -1.64 -13.70 9.40
N PRO A 145 -0.83 -14.29 8.50
CA PRO A 145 0.62 -14.21 8.60
C PRO A 145 1.10 -12.77 8.44
N GLU A 146 2.08 -12.37 9.24
CA GLU A 146 2.71 -11.02 9.19
C GLU A 146 3.39 -10.73 7.85
N ILE A 147 3.65 -11.80 7.08
CA ILE A 147 4.18 -11.77 5.74
C ILE A 147 3.08 -12.27 4.81
N GLY A 148 2.65 -11.42 3.87
CA GLY A 148 1.68 -11.77 2.86
C GLY A 148 2.16 -12.94 1.98
N PRO A 149 1.27 -13.59 1.21
CA PRO A 149 1.60 -14.73 0.37
C PRO A 149 2.70 -14.44 -0.67
N GLU A 150 2.97 -13.17 -0.96
CA GLU A 150 4.07 -12.72 -1.82
C GLU A 150 5.46 -12.77 -1.16
N GLY A 151 5.55 -13.05 0.14
CA GLY A 151 6.81 -12.98 0.91
C GLY A 151 7.17 -11.56 1.33
N LEU A 152 6.17 -10.68 1.44
CA LEU A 152 6.34 -9.25 1.73
C LEU A 152 5.59 -8.86 3.00
N PRO A 153 6.12 -7.95 3.85
CA PRO A 153 5.41 -7.46 5.03
C PRO A 153 4.01 -6.93 4.71
N VAL A 154 3.07 -7.18 5.62
CA VAL A 154 1.75 -6.54 5.59
C VAL A 154 1.93 -5.03 5.75
N ILE A 155 1.37 -4.26 4.82
CA ILE A 155 1.37 -2.78 4.86
C ILE A 155 -0.01 -2.33 5.30
N TYR A 156 -0.06 -1.44 6.30
CA TYR A 156 -1.30 -0.81 6.70
C TYR A 156 -1.59 0.39 5.82
N ARG A 157 -2.73 0.36 5.13
CA ARG A 157 -3.13 1.43 4.20
C ARG A 157 -3.84 2.59 4.88
N TYR A 158 -4.45 2.32 6.02
CA TYR A 158 -5.26 3.28 6.76
C TYR A 158 -4.79 3.39 8.21
N ILE A 159 -4.94 4.58 8.77
CA ILE A 159 -4.86 4.87 10.19
C ILE A 159 -6.27 5.17 10.69
N HIS A 160 -6.58 4.68 11.88
CA HIS A 160 -7.83 4.97 12.57
C HIS A 160 -7.54 5.72 13.87
N MET A 161 -8.35 6.73 14.16
CA MET A 161 -8.23 7.52 15.38
C MET A 161 -9.59 7.69 16.04
N ARG A 162 -9.60 7.81 17.37
CA ARG A 162 -10.74 8.23 18.19
C ARG A 162 -10.49 9.58 18.85
N ASP A 163 -11.56 10.21 19.33
CA ASP A 163 -11.55 11.51 20.03
C ASP A 163 -10.87 12.61 19.19
N VAL A 164 -11.24 12.65 17.92
CA VAL A 164 -10.48 13.36 16.91
C VAL A 164 -10.87 14.82 16.87
N THR A 165 -9.85 15.67 16.86
CA THR A 165 -9.96 17.11 16.61
C THR A 165 -9.22 17.44 15.32
N ILE A 166 -9.95 17.94 14.32
CA ILE A 166 -9.39 18.40 13.05
C ILE A 166 -9.32 19.92 13.07
N MET A 167 -8.14 20.48 12.79
CA MET A 167 -7.91 21.91 12.70
C MET A 167 -7.46 22.30 11.28
N SER A 168 -8.08 23.33 10.72
CA SER A 168 -7.74 23.88 9.40
C SER A 168 -8.09 25.36 9.33
N ALA A 169 -7.13 26.21 8.97
CA ALA A 169 -7.35 27.64 8.72
C ALA A 169 -8.26 28.34 9.76
N GLY A 170 -8.03 28.07 11.06
CA GLY A 170 -8.81 28.64 12.17
C GLY A 170 -10.12 27.92 12.51
N HIS A 171 -10.55 26.93 11.72
CA HIS A 171 -11.71 26.09 12.01
C HIS A 171 -11.29 24.85 12.81
N LYS A 172 -12.13 24.44 13.76
CA LYS A 172 -11.95 23.26 14.61
C LYS A 172 -13.20 22.40 14.56
N VAL A 173 -13.05 21.14 14.17
CA VAL A 173 -14.14 20.15 14.13
C VAL A 173 -13.76 18.98 15.04
N LYS A 174 -14.72 18.49 15.83
CA LYS A 174 -14.57 17.28 16.63
C LYS A 174 -15.41 16.16 16.04
N VAL A 175 -14.82 14.98 15.91
CA VAL A 175 -15.50 13.76 15.45
C VAL A 175 -15.11 12.58 16.34
N PRO A 176 -16.02 11.64 16.60
CA PRO A 176 -15.75 10.53 17.51
C PRO A 176 -14.66 9.60 16.96
N TYR A 177 -14.70 9.33 15.65
CA TYR A 177 -13.72 8.52 14.95
C TYR A 177 -13.35 9.15 13.60
N TRP A 178 -12.12 8.88 13.17
CA TRP A 178 -11.59 9.31 11.88
C TRP A 178 -10.76 8.19 11.25
N ARG A 179 -10.82 8.10 9.92
CA ARG A 179 -10.03 7.18 9.10
C ARG A 179 -9.27 7.98 8.06
N GLY A 180 -7.96 7.80 7.99
CA GLY A 180 -7.08 8.44 7.01
C GLY A 180 -6.15 7.47 6.31
N GLN A 181 -5.63 7.87 5.14
CA GLN A 181 -4.64 7.07 4.41
C GLN A 181 -3.23 7.33 4.94
N VAL A 182 -2.45 6.28 5.17
CA VAL A 182 -1.09 6.42 5.74
C VAL A 182 -0.16 7.18 4.80
N ASN A 183 -0.24 6.91 3.49
CA ASN A 183 0.56 7.59 2.47
C ASN A 183 0.13 9.04 2.17
N LYS A 184 -0.80 9.60 2.95
CA LYS A 184 -1.22 11.01 2.87
C LYS A 184 -0.79 11.80 4.11
N VAL A 185 -0.07 11.18 5.03
CA VAL A 185 0.50 11.84 6.20
C VAL A 185 1.80 12.51 5.79
N ASP A 186 1.82 13.84 5.85
CA ASP A 186 2.98 14.65 5.52
C ASP A 186 3.99 14.66 6.68
N ALA A 187 3.49 14.67 7.92
CA ALA A 187 4.27 14.60 9.15
C ALA A 187 3.41 14.09 10.32
N PHE A 188 4.05 13.57 11.37
CA PHE A 188 3.36 13.12 12.58
C PHE A 188 4.16 13.44 13.85
N VAL A 189 3.44 13.58 14.98
CA VAL A 189 4.00 13.75 16.33
C VAL A 189 3.25 12.87 17.30
N ILE A 190 3.97 12.28 18.24
CA ILE A 190 3.45 11.39 19.29
C ILE A 190 3.27 12.18 20.58
N GLY A 191 2.19 11.94 21.32
CA GLY A 191 1.87 12.62 22.57
C GLY A 191 1.43 14.08 22.39
N ALA A 192 1.06 14.46 21.18
CA ALA A 192 0.55 15.79 20.89
C ALA A 192 -0.97 15.82 21.11
N THR A 193 -1.40 16.68 22.03
CA THR A 193 -2.82 16.98 22.25
C THR A 193 -3.15 18.33 21.61
N PRO A 194 -4.41 18.54 21.17
CA PRO A 194 -4.82 19.86 20.73
C PRO A 194 -4.76 20.78 21.96
N GLY A 195 -3.87 21.77 21.95
CA GLY A 195 -3.79 22.76 23.01
C GLY A 195 -5.17 23.37 23.31
N GLU A 196 -5.40 23.72 24.58
CA GLU A 196 -6.59 24.46 25.00
C GLU A 196 -6.69 25.81 24.31
#